data_AF-A0A662IEN7-F1
#
_entry.id   AF-A0A662IEN7-F1
#
_cell.length_a   1.000
_cell.length_b   1.000
_cell.length_c   1.000
_cell.angle_alpha   90.00
_cell.angle_beta   90.00
_cell.angle_gamma   90.00
#
_symmetry.space_group_name_H-M   'P 1'
#
loop_
_entity.id
_entity.type
_entity.pdbx_description
1 polymer ?
#
loop_
_entity_poly.entity_id
_entity_poly.type
_entity_poly.pdbx_seq_one_letter_code
_entity_poly.pdbx_strand_id
1 'polypeptide(L)'
;MNGNSNYALAALAAAALALVLTAAMASVFAYYPVSLSIQGAAPPIELEAGGNAGQADLSGTIDVTVGANKTSLTVTLHPTYQTTYYKDIARIRNTDTANTYYVWIRVVTPTTPALPSGSTAQLIVKTSAGGTAATVDLTTSGTTGPITLSAGDYLQLDFKFSIPEGVQLSSFQGVTASIEVIYSTQSAEAPP
;
A
#
# COMPACT_ATOMS: atom_id res chain seq x y z
N MET A 1 3.82 92.77 19.43
CA MET A 1 3.45 91.39 19.79
C MET A 1 3.60 90.51 18.55
N ASN A 2 4.80 89.98 18.28
CA ASN A 2 5.10 89.09 17.14
C ASN A 2 6.23 88.12 17.56
N GLY A 3 6.02 87.34 18.63
CA GLY A 3 7.07 86.54 19.26
C GLY A 3 6.83 85.01 19.31
N ASN A 4 5.69 84.51 18.84
CA ASN A 4 5.25 83.15 19.20
C ASN A 4 5.24 82.10 18.07
N SER A 5 5.53 82.42 16.80
CA SER A 5 5.43 81.42 15.72
C SER A 5 6.64 80.47 15.63
N ASN A 6 7.84 80.95 15.94
CA ASN A 6 9.07 80.19 15.71
C ASN A 6 9.27 79.05 16.73
N TYR A 7 8.82 79.26 17.97
CA TYR A 7 8.85 78.22 19.01
C TYR A 7 7.78 77.14 18.80
N ALA A 8 6.62 77.50 18.25
CA ALA A 8 5.58 76.55 17.89
C ALA A 8 6.01 75.64 16.72
N LEU A 9 6.67 76.21 15.72
CA LEU A 9 7.26 75.45 14.59
C LEU A 9 8.39 74.51 15.06
N ALA A 10 9.26 74.97 15.96
CA ALA A 10 10.32 74.14 16.53
C ALA A 10 9.77 72.99 17.38
N ALA A 11 8.73 73.23 18.18
CA ALA A 11 8.06 72.20 18.97
C ALA A 11 7.36 71.15 18.09
N LEU A 12 6.72 71.59 16.99
CA LEU A 12 6.06 70.69 16.04
C LEU A 12 7.07 69.83 15.27
N ALA A 13 8.22 70.39 14.88
CA ALA A 13 9.29 69.64 14.23
C ALA A 13 9.94 68.62 15.18
N ALA A 14 10.14 68.97 16.45
CA ALA A 14 10.65 68.05 17.46
C ALA A 14 9.67 66.89 17.74
N ALA A 15 8.36 67.18 17.80
CA ALA A 15 7.32 66.16 17.97
C ALA A 15 7.21 65.24 16.74
N ALA A 16 7.31 65.78 15.53
CA ALA A 16 7.31 65.00 14.30
C ALA A 16 8.53 64.08 14.20
N LEU A 17 9.71 64.56 14.58
CA LEU A 17 10.94 63.75 14.60
C LEU A 17 10.85 62.63 15.64
N ALA A 18 10.31 62.92 16.84
CA ALA A 18 10.07 61.92 17.87
C ALA A 18 9.07 60.84 17.41
N LEU A 19 8.00 61.23 16.70
CA LEU A 19 7.01 60.29 16.17
C LEU A 19 7.62 59.37 15.10
N VAL A 20 8.43 59.93 14.18
CA VAL A 20 9.14 59.16 13.14
C VAL A 20 10.17 58.21 13.75
N LEU A 21 10.86 58.61 14.82
CA LEU A 21 11.79 57.77 15.57
C LEU A 21 11.07 56.63 16.32
N THR A 22 9.87 56.87 16.88
CA THR A 22 9.05 55.81 17.49
C THR A 22 8.44 54.85 16.47
N ALA A 23 8.10 55.34 15.27
CA ALA A 23 7.63 54.51 14.16
C ALA A 23 8.76 53.67 13.53
N ALA A 24 10.00 54.17 13.54
CA ALA A 24 11.18 53.44 13.07
C ALA A 24 11.66 52.36 14.06
N MET A 25 11.41 52.55 15.37
CA MET A 25 11.69 51.56 16.42
C MET A 25 10.52 50.60 16.67
N ALA A 26 9.41 50.71 15.92
CA ALA A 26 8.58 49.55 15.61
C ALA A 26 9.35 48.69 14.59
N SER A 27 10.50 48.17 15.03
CA SER A 27 11.11 46.97 14.50
C SER A 27 10.06 45.87 14.67
N VAL A 28 9.14 45.81 13.72
CA VAL A 28 8.30 44.64 13.53
C VAL A 28 9.30 43.62 13.02
N PHE A 29 9.89 42.86 13.94
CA PHE A 29 10.31 41.50 13.64
C PHE A 29 9.04 40.79 13.17
N ALA A 30 8.75 40.93 11.88
CA ALA A 30 7.70 40.21 11.21
C ALA A 30 8.18 38.75 11.21
N TYR A 31 7.84 38.04 12.28
CA TYR A 31 7.82 36.60 12.25
C TYR A 31 6.76 36.25 11.21
N TYR A 32 7.20 35.89 10.01
CA TYR A 32 6.36 35.19 9.06
C TYR A 32 6.36 33.73 9.52
N PRO A 33 5.30 33.24 10.21
CA PRO A 33 5.25 31.83 10.55
C PRO A 33 5.25 31.03 9.25
N VAL A 34 6.34 30.31 8.98
CA VAL A 34 6.38 29.29 7.94
C VAL A 34 5.71 28.05 8.52
N SER A 35 4.44 27.83 8.18
CA SER A 35 3.77 26.58 8.50
C SER A 35 4.18 25.52 7.49
N LEU A 36 4.94 24.53 7.95
CA LEU A 36 5.28 23.35 7.16
C LEU A 36 4.25 22.26 7.44
N SER A 37 3.42 21.93 6.45
CA SER A 37 2.52 20.78 6.51
C SER A 37 3.13 19.65 5.69
N ILE A 38 3.61 18.61 6.36
CA ILE A 38 4.05 17.37 5.73
C ILE A 38 2.95 16.34 5.98
N GLN A 39 2.40 15.78 4.91
CA GLN A 39 1.45 14.69 4.96
C GLN A 39 1.94 13.57 4.05
N GLY A 40 1.86 12.33 4.53
CA GLY A 40 2.10 11.16 3.70
C GLY A 40 0.90 10.92 2.79
N ALA A 41 1.15 10.63 1.52
CA ALA A 41 0.12 10.09 0.64
C ALA A 41 -0.20 8.65 1.03
N ALA A 42 -1.44 8.21 0.81
CA ALA A 42 -1.81 6.80 0.97
C ALA A 42 -0.98 5.94 0.00
N PRO A 43 -0.67 4.67 0.35
CA PRO A 43 0.04 3.79 -0.56
C PRO A 43 -0.76 3.61 -1.85
N PRO A 44 -0.15 3.76 -3.04
CA PRO A 44 -0.85 3.68 -4.32
C PRO A 44 -1.28 2.25 -4.68
N ILE A 45 -0.68 1.26 -4.01
CA ILE A 45 -1.05 -0.15 -4.14
C ILE A 45 -1.73 -0.59 -2.84
N GLU A 46 -2.98 -1.03 -2.97
CA GLU A 46 -3.80 -1.54 -1.87
C GLU A 46 -4.09 -3.04 -2.07
N LEU A 47 -4.15 -3.76 -0.96
CA LEU A 47 -4.65 -5.13 -0.90
C LEU A 47 -6.14 -5.10 -0.55
N GLU A 48 -6.94 -5.86 -1.29
CA GLU A 48 -8.38 -5.93 -1.11
C GLU A 48 -8.84 -7.39 -1.03
N ALA A 49 -9.98 -7.60 -0.37
CA ALA A 49 -10.70 -8.87 -0.47
C ALA A 49 -11.26 -9.04 -1.90
N GLY A 50 -11.21 -10.26 -2.42
CA GLY A 50 -11.81 -10.60 -3.72
C GLY A 50 -13.31 -10.86 -3.62
N GLY A 51 -13.95 -11.09 -4.76
CA GLY A 51 -15.41 -11.29 -4.85
C GLY A 51 -15.92 -12.55 -4.14
N ASN A 52 -15.05 -13.56 -3.94
CA ASN A 52 -15.40 -14.78 -3.22
C ASN A 52 -14.93 -14.81 -1.76
N ALA A 53 -14.35 -13.71 -1.25
CA ALA A 53 -14.09 -13.58 0.18
C ALA A 53 -15.41 -13.65 0.97
N GLY A 54 -15.41 -14.37 2.09
CA GLY A 54 -16.58 -14.60 2.95
C GLY A 54 -17.60 -15.60 2.39
N GLN A 55 -17.39 -16.14 1.20
CA GLN A 55 -18.27 -17.17 0.62
C GLN A 55 -18.02 -18.54 1.26
N ALA A 56 -18.96 -19.47 1.04
CA ALA A 56 -18.84 -20.84 1.51
C ALA A 56 -17.57 -21.52 0.94
N ASP A 57 -16.88 -22.26 1.80
CA ASP A 57 -15.75 -23.14 1.48
C ASP A 57 -16.17 -24.60 1.70
N LEU A 58 -15.38 -25.54 1.18
CA LEU A 58 -15.62 -26.97 1.29
C LEU A 58 -15.77 -27.45 2.75
N SER A 59 -15.15 -26.76 3.70
CA SER A 59 -15.31 -27.02 5.14
C SER A 59 -15.38 -25.75 5.98
N GLY A 60 -16.12 -24.73 5.53
CA GLY A 60 -16.30 -23.49 6.30
C GLY A 60 -16.60 -22.29 5.41
N THR A 61 -15.86 -21.21 5.61
CA THR A 61 -15.91 -19.99 4.79
C THR A 61 -14.51 -19.61 4.34
N ILE A 62 -14.41 -19.03 3.15
CA ILE A 62 -13.19 -18.39 2.66
C ILE A 62 -12.97 -17.14 3.51
N ASP A 63 -11.98 -17.16 4.39
CA ASP A 63 -11.71 -16.01 5.26
C ASP A 63 -10.58 -15.15 4.69
N VAL A 64 -10.84 -13.85 4.57
CA VAL A 64 -9.86 -12.88 4.08
C VAL A 64 -9.90 -11.67 4.98
N THR A 65 -8.85 -11.48 5.76
CA THR A 65 -8.69 -10.33 6.65
C THR A 65 -7.69 -9.36 6.04
N VAL A 66 -8.15 -8.14 5.72
CA VAL A 66 -7.30 -7.06 5.21
C VAL A 66 -6.89 -6.15 6.36
N GLY A 67 -5.61 -5.81 6.46
CA GLY A 67 -5.11 -4.88 7.47
C GLY A 67 -5.72 -3.49 7.32
N ALA A 68 -5.81 -2.72 8.42
CA ALA A 68 -6.46 -1.41 8.43
C ALA A 68 -5.89 -0.41 7.40
N ASN A 69 -4.59 -0.52 7.10
CA ASN A 69 -3.90 0.33 6.11
C ASN A 69 -3.88 -0.29 4.70
N LYS A 70 -4.52 -1.45 4.51
CA LYS A 70 -4.57 -2.20 3.24
C LYS A 70 -3.21 -2.59 2.65
N THR A 71 -2.17 -2.66 3.47
CA THR A 71 -0.81 -3.08 3.07
C THR A 71 -0.51 -4.53 3.43
N SER A 72 -1.44 -5.22 4.09
CA SER A 72 -1.33 -6.64 4.45
C SER A 72 -2.68 -7.33 4.31
N LEU A 73 -2.66 -8.63 4.02
CA LEU A 73 -3.84 -9.48 4.01
C LEU A 73 -3.49 -10.85 4.57
N THR A 74 -4.45 -11.50 5.20
CA THR A 74 -4.38 -12.92 5.61
C THR A 74 -5.53 -13.65 4.94
N VAL A 75 -5.23 -14.81 4.35
CA VAL A 75 -6.20 -15.67 3.66
C VAL A 75 -6.19 -17.04 4.32
N THR A 76 -7.36 -17.51 4.74
CA THR A 76 -7.57 -18.85 5.28
C THR A 76 -8.48 -19.63 4.33
N LEU A 77 -7.98 -20.77 3.85
CA LEU A 77 -8.66 -21.66 2.90
C LEU A 77 -8.62 -23.09 3.41
N HIS A 78 -9.59 -23.90 3.02
CA HIS A 78 -9.72 -25.30 3.46
C HIS A 78 -9.71 -26.28 2.28
N PRO A 79 -8.60 -26.39 1.52
CA PRO A 79 -8.52 -27.32 0.40
C PRO A 79 -8.69 -28.76 0.87
N THR A 80 -9.28 -29.59 0.01
CA THR A 80 -9.41 -31.04 0.22
C THR A 80 -8.50 -31.82 -0.73
N TYR A 81 -8.64 -33.15 -0.76
CA TYR A 81 -7.99 -34.00 -1.73
C TYR A 81 -8.29 -33.60 -3.17
N GLN A 82 -7.44 -34.07 -4.07
CA GLN A 82 -7.45 -33.75 -5.50
C GLN A 82 -7.25 -32.25 -5.71
N THR A 83 -7.76 -31.71 -6.82
CA THR A 83 -7.59 -30.30 -7.16
C THR A 83 -8.73 -29.45 -6.61
N THR A 84 -8.39 -28.45 -5.80
CA THR A 84 -9.32 -27.39 -5.37
C THR A 84 -8.87 -26.06 -5.95
N TYR A 85 -9.81 -25.31 -6.54
CA TYR A 85 -9.55 -23.99 -7.14
C TYR A 85 -10.42 -22.92 -6.48
N TYR A 86 -9.75 -21.95 -5.88
CA TYR A 86 -10.33 -20.79 -5.22
C TYR A 86 -10.19 -19.57 -6.11
N LYS A 87 -11.29 -19.12 -6.71
CA LYS A 87 -11.31 -17.98 -7.63
C LYS A 87 -11.54 -16.67 -6.87
N ASP A 88 -10.88 -15.60 -7.27
CA ASP A 88 -11.10 -14.21 -6.84
C ASP A 88 -11.19 -14.07 -5.31
N ILE A 89 -10.12 -14.49 -4.64
CA ILE A 89 -10.05 -14.54 -3.17
C ILE A 89 -9.50 -13.23 -2.62
N ALA A 90 -8.48 -12.68 -3.25
CA ALA A 90 -7.88 -11.41 -2.89
C ALA A 90 -7.51 -10.62 -4.15
N ARG A 91 -7.20 -9.34 -4.00
CA ARG A 91 -6.81 -8.47 -5.10
C ARG A 91 -5.65 -7.55 -4.71
N ILE A 92 -4.79 -7.25 -5.67
CA ILE A 92 -3.77 -6.20 -5.59
C ILE A 92 -4.25 -5.07 -6.50
N ARG A 93 -4.65 -3.95 -5.91
CA ARG A 93 -5.26 -2.83 -6.64
C ARG A 93 -4.32 -1.66 -6.72
N ASN A 94 -4.24 -1.06 -7.90
CA ASN A 94 -3.62 0.24 -8.09
C ASN A 94 -4.70 1.32 -7.97
N THR A 95 -4.63 2.10 -6.90
CA THR A 95 -5.54 3.22 -6.65
C THR A 95 -5.10 4.51 -7.33
N ASP A 96 -3.86 4.55 -7.84
CA ASP A 96 -3.36 5.64 -8.67
C ASP A 96 -4.05 5.62 -10.04
N THR A 97 -4.60 6.76 -10.45
CA THR A 97 -5.31 6.91 -11.73
C THR A 97 -4.43 7.40 -12.88
N ALA A 98 -3.16 7.71 -12.62
CA ALA A 98 -2.22 8.24 -13.60
C ALA A 98 -1.03 7.33 -13.87
N ASN A 99 -0.56 6.58 -12.87
CA ASN A 99 0.66 5.79 -12.99
C ASN A 99 0.40 4.28 -13.09
N THR A 100 1.16 3.64 -13.98
CA THR A 100 1.28 2.18 -14.04
C THR A 100 2.37 1.72 -13.08
N TYR A 101 2.11 0.62 -12.38
CA TYR A 101 3.08 -0.05 -11.52
C TYR A 101 3.46 -1.41 -12.07
N TYR A 102 4.67 -1.84 -11.76
CA TYR A 102 5.20 -3.17 -11.99
C TYR A 102 5.24 -3.88 -10.64
N VAL A 103 4.63 -5.06 -10.57
CA VAL A 103 4.43 -5.82 -9.34
C VAL A 103 5.22 -7.13 -9.40
N TRP A 104 5.98 -7.43 -8.35
CA TRP A 104 6.62 -8.72 -8.14
C TRP A 104 5.99 -9.39 -6.92
N ILE A 105 5.77 -10.69 -7.04
CA ILE A 105 5.32 -11.52 -5.93
C ILE A 105 6.48 -12.38 -5.49
N ARG A 106 6.91 -12.17 -4.25
CA ARG A 106 8.00 -12.95 -3.64
C ARG A 106 7.42 -13.91 -2.61
N VAL A 107 7.71 -15.19 -2.76
CA VAL A 107 7.47 -16.19 -1.72
C VAL A 107 8.65 -16.15 -0.75
N VAL A 108 8.41 -15.59 0.44
CA VAL A 108 9.44 -15.45 1.48
C VAL A 108 9.57 -16.75 2.24
N THR A 109 8.46 -17.25 2.79
CA THR A 109 8.38 -18.55 3.45
C THR A 109 7.46 -19.47 2.64
N PRO A 110 7.98 -20.56 2.08
CA PRO A 110 7.16 -21.57 1.42
C PRO A 110 6.22 -22.26 2.40
N THR A 111 5.31 -23.10 1.90
CA THR A 111 4.39 -23.87 2.75
C THR A 111 5.09 -24.58 3.91
N THR A 112 4.72 -24.20 5.13
CA THR A 112 5.27 -24.72 6.38
C THR A 112 4.15 -25.01 7.39
N PRO A 113 4.05 -26.24 7.95
CA PRO A 113 4.85 -27.42 7.57
C PRO A 113 4.65 -27.79 6.10
N ALA A 114 5.64 -28.49 5.53
CA ALA A 114 5.59 -28.88 4.12
C ALA A 114 4.34 -29.72 3.82
N LEU A 115 3.75 -29.46 2.65
CA LEU A 115 2.64 -30.28 2.16
C LEU A 115 3.08 -31.72 1.88
N PRO A 116 2.16 -32.70 1.86
CA PRO A 116 2.49 -34.08 1.50
C PRO A 116 3.17 -34.18 0.14
N SER A 117 4.07 -35.15 -0.01
CA SER A 117 4.75 -35.42 -1.28
C SER A 117 3.75 -35.58 -2.43
N GLY A 118 4.02 -34.89 -3.55
CA GLY A 118 3.13 -34.86 -4.71
C GLY A 118 2.03 -33.80 -4.65
N SER A 119 1.94 -33.03 -3.56
CA SER A 119 1.03 -31.89 -3.48
C SER A 119 1.57 -30.68 -4.22
N THR A 120 0.68 -29.80 -4.69
CA THR A 120 1.02 -28.49 -5.22
C THR A 120 0.17 -27.40 -4.54
N ALA A 121 0.77 -26.23 -4.36
CA ALA A 121 0.09 -25.02 -3.91
C ALA A 121 0.54 -23.87 -4.81
N GLN A 122 -0.42 -23.23 -5.48
CA GLN A 122 -0.14 -22.21 -6.48
C GLN A 122 -1.01 -20.98 -6.22
N LEU A 123 -0.39 -19.81 -6.32
CA LEU A 123 -1.10 -18.55 -6.49
C LEU A 123 -1.16 -18.23 -7.98
N ILE A 124 -2.36 -18.13 -8.53
CA ILE A 124 -2.61 -17.76 -9.92
C ILE A 124 -3.01 -16.28 -9.94
N VAL A 125 -2.18 -15.46 -10.57
CA VAL A 125 -2.41 -14.02 -10.69
C VAL A 125 -3.11 -13.77 -12.02
N LYS A 126 -4.27 -13.13 -11.97
CA LYS A 126 -5.05 -12.77 -13.15
C LYS A 126 -5.16 -11.26 -13.30
N THR A 127 -5.23 -10.80 -14.55
CA THR A 127 -5.62 -9.43 -14.86
C THR A 127 -7.11 -9.24 -14.61
N SER A 128 -7.57 -8.00 -14.45
CA SER A 128 -9.00 -7.67 -14.35
C SER A 128 -9.83 -8.16 -15.55
N ALA A 129 -9.22 -8.29 -16.72
CA ALA A 129 -9.82 -8.89 -17.91
C ALA A 129 -9.93 -10.43 -17.86
N GLY A 130 -9.42 -11.07 -16.81
CA GLY A 130 -9.52 -12.52 -16.57
C GLY A 130 -8.38 -13.36 -17.16
N GLY A 131 -7.40 -12.74 -17.82
CA GLY A 131 -6.22 -13.44 -18.35
C GLY A 131 -5.21 -13.78 -17.25
N THR A 132 -4.54 -14.93 -17.34
CA THR A 132 -3.47 -15.29 -16.39
C THR A 132 -2.22 -14.47 -16.67
N ALA A 133 -1.83 -13.63 -15.72
CA ALA A 133 -0.62 -12.82 -15.77
C ALA A 133 0.60 -13.58 -15.24
N ALA A 134 0.43 -14.38 -14.20
CA ALA A 134 1.49 -15.19 -13.61
C ALA A 134 0.93 -16.40 -12.83
N THR A 135 1.78 -17.41 -12.63
CA THR A 135 1.55 -18.52 -11.72
C THR A 135 2.75 -18.62 -10.78
N VAL A 136 2.51 -18.51 -9.48
CA VAL A 136 3.53 -18.55 -8.43
C VAL A 136 3.42 -19.86 -7.67
N ASP A 137 4.52 -20.59 -7.56
CA ASP A 137 4.60 -21.80 -6.73
C ASP A 137 4.81 -21.39 -5.26
N LEU A 138 3.88 -21.78 -4.38
CA LEU A 138 3.92 -21.46 -2.96
C LEU A 138 4.74 -22.48 -2.14
N THR A 139 5.21 -23.55 -2.77
CA THR A 139 6.00 -24.61 -2.13
C THR A 139 7.51 -24.37 -2.22
N THR A 140 7.93 -23.34 -2.95
CA THR A 140 9.34 -22.96 -3.10
C THR A 140 9.52 -21.45 -2.95
N SER A 141 10.65 -21.02 -2.36
CA SER A 141 10.97 -19.60 -2.25
C SER A 141 11.39 -19.08 -3.63
N GLY A 142 10.94 -17.88 -3.98
CA GLY A 142 11.21 -17.31 -5.29
C GLY A 142 10.54 -15.96 -5.48
N THR A 143 10.87 -15.27 -6.57
CA THR A 143 10.21 -14.03 -6.97
C THR A 143 9.69 -14.17 -8.40
N THR A 144 8.44 -13.81 -8.62
CA THR A 144 7.76 -13.85 -9.92
C THR A 144 7.35 -12.44 -10.32
N GLY A 145 7.72 -12.01 -11.52
CA GLY A 145 7.41 -10.68 -12.06
C GLY A 145 8.51 -10.14 -12.97
N PRO A 146 8.42 -8.88 -13.42
CA PRO A 146 7.32 -7.95 -13.11
C PRO A 146 6.00 -8.31 -13.80
N ILE A 147 4.90 -8.02 -13.12
CA ILE A 147 3.53 -8.05 -13.64
C ILE A 147 3.09 -6.59 -13.80
N THR A 148 2.67 -6.20 -14.99
CA THR A 148 2.15 -4.85 -15.24
C THR A 148 0.77 -4.68 -14.58
N LEU A 149 0.61 -3.61 -13.81
CA LEU A 149 -0.62 -3.20 -13.18
C LEU A 149 -0.93 -1.74 -13.56
N SER A 150 -1.84 -1.58 -14.50
CA SER A 150 -2.24 -0.28 -15.05
C SER A 150 -2.89 0.62 -14.00
N ALA A 151 -2.92 1.92 -14.28
CA ALA A 151 -3.63 2.91 -13.47
C ALA A 151 -5.10 2.52 -13.26
N GLY A 152 -5.57 2.59 -12.00
CA GLY A 152 -6.94 2.27 -11.59
C GLY A 152 -7.34 0.79 -11.69
N ASP A 153 -6.43 -0.09 -12.11
CA ASP A 153 -6.70 -1.50 -12.38
C ASP A 153 -6.38 -2.39 -11.16
N TYR A 154 -6.69 -3.69 -11.25
CA TYR A 154 -6.35 -4.68 -10.23
C TYR A 154 -5.86 -6.00 -10.80
N LEU A 155 -5.01 -6.67 -10.03
CA LEU A 155 -4.68 -8.08 -10.18
C LEU A 155 -5.58 -8.90 -9.26
N GLN A 156 -6.22 -9.91 -9.81
CA GLN A 156 -7.00 -10.90 -9.08
C GLN A 156 -6.08 -12.04 -8.63
N LEU A 157 -6.23 -12.45 -7.36
CA LEU A 157 -5.48 -13.54 -6.75
C LEU A 157 -6.39 -14.75 -6.57
N ASP A 158 -6.10 -15.80 -7.34
CA ASP A 158 -6.74 -17.11 -7.25
C ASP A 158 -5.76 -18.10 -6.60
N PHE A 159 -6.27 -19.09 -5.87
CA PHE A 159 -5.44 -20.12 -5.25
C PHE A 159 -5.82 -21.49 -5.79
N LYS A 160 -4.81 -22.30 -6.12
CA LYS A 160 -5.00 -23.67 -6.59
C LYS A 160 -4.16 -24.62 -5.75
N PHE A 161 -4.83 -25.62 -5.20
CA PHE A 161 -4.20 -26.69 -4.44
C PHE A 161 -4.45 -28.01 -5.14
N SER A 162 -3.46 -28.89 -5.15
CA SER A 162 -3.63 -30.30 -5.51
C SER A 162 -3.04 -31.14 -4.39
N ILE A 163 -3.84 -31.98 -3.75
CA ILE A 163 -3.39 -32.87 -2.66
C ILE A 163 -3.71 -34.32 -3.07
N PRO A 164 -2.72 -35.22 -3.15
CA PRO A 164 -2.99 -36.60 -3.57
C PRO A 164 -3.88 -37.34 -2.56
N GLU A 165 -4.64 -38.31 -3.03
CA GLU A 165 -5.32 -39.26 -2.15
C GLU A 165 -4.30 -40.21 -1.46
N GLY A 166 -4.71 -40.82 -0.35
CA GLY A 166 -3.87 -41.78 0.39
C GLY A 166 -3.00 -41.18 1.49
N VAL A 167 -3.01 -39.86 1.68
CA VAL A 167 -2.46 -39.17 2.87
C VAL A 167 -3.61 -38.64 3.71
N GLN A 168 -3.49 -38.61 5.04
CA GLN A 168 -4.57 -38.09 5.89
C GLN A 168 -4.44 -36.57 6.05
N LEU A 169 -5.46 -35.78 5.64
CA LEU A 169 -5.45 -34.30 5.75
C LEU A 169 -5.12 -33.80 7.17
N SER A 170 -5.59 -34.50 8.21
CA SER A 170 -5.30 -34.12 9.60
C SER A 170 -3.83 -34.22 10.00
N SER A 171 -2.99 -34.89 9.20
CA SER A 171 -1.55 -35.00 9.44
C SER A 171 -0.78 -33.73 9.06
N PHE A 172 -1.41 -32.76 8.39
CA PHE A 172 -0.81 -31.50 7.97
C PHE A 172 -1.81 -30.36 8.12
N GLN A 173 -2.05 -29.97 9.37
CA GLN A 173 -2.88 -28.82 9.72
C GLN A 173 -2.02 -27.58 9.94
N GLY A 174 -2.61 -26.40 9.74
CA GLY A 174 -1.93 -25.13 9.98
C GLY A 174 -0.79 -24.82 9.00
N VAL A 175 -0.89 -25.34 7.77
CA VAL A 175 0.06 -25.01 6.71
C VAL A 175 -0.05 -23.53 6.36
N THR A 176 1.05 -22.81 6.49
CA THR A 176 1.13 -21.38 6.18
C THR A 176 2.18 -21.14 5.10
N ALA A 177 1.99 -20.11 4.29
CA ALA A 177 3.02 -19.58 3.39
C ALA A 177 2.98 -18.05 3.51
N SER A 178 4.14 -17.39 3.39
CA SER A 178 4.22 -15.93 3.40
C SER A 178 4.72 -15.40 2.07
N ILE A 179 4.02 -14.39 1.57
CA ILE A 179 4.35 -13.68 0.34
C ILE A 179 4.52 -12.19 0.61
N GLU A 180 5.41 -11.56 -0.15
CA GLU A 180 5.58 -10.12 -0.24
C GLU A 180 5.13 -9.65 -1.62
N VAL A 181 4.38 -8.54 -1.64
CA VAL A 181 4.05 -7.81 -2.87
C VAL A 181 4.99 -6.62 -2.95
N ILE A 182 5.89 -6.66 -3.92
CA ILE A 182 6.87 -5.60 -4.19
C ILE A 182 6.38 -4.84 -5.42
N TYR A 183 6.43 -3.50 -5.41
CA TYR A 183 5.97 -2.70 -6.53
C TYR A 183 6.83 -1.48 -6.80
N SER A 184 6.91 -1.07 -8.06
CA SER A 184 7.63 0.12 -8.52
C SER A 184 6.97 0.70 -9.77
N THR A 185 7.10 2.01 -10.01
CA THR A 185 6.72 2.63 -11.30
C THR A 185 7.75 2.34 -12.40
N GLN A 186 8.88 1.73 -12.06
CA GLN A 186 9.92 1.31 -13.00
C GLN A 186 9.91 -0.22 -13.16
N SER A 187 10.08 -0.71 -14.38
CA SER A 187 10.02 -2.15 -14.72
C SER A 187 11.30 -2.92 -14.40
N ALA A 188 12.39 -2.21 -14.12
CA ALA A 188 13.67 -2.78 -13.69
C ALA A 188 14.00 -2.22 -12.30
N GLU A 189 14.45 -3.10 -11.40
CA GLU A 189 15.05 -2.68 -10.13
C GLU A 189 16.43 -2.06 -10.47
N ALA A 190 16.51 -0.73 -10.47
CA ALA A 190 17.80 -0.03 -10.45
C ALA A 190 18.15 0.26 -8.98
N PRO A 191 19.30 -0.22 -8.46
CA PRO A 191 19.76 0.19 -7.15
C PRO A 191 19.96 1.71 -7.10
N PRO A 192 19.63 2.41 -6.00
CA PRO A 192 20.21 3.72 -5.73
C PRO A 192 21.73 3.62 -5.48
#